data_AF-A0A967SC61-F1
#
_entry.id   AF-A0A967SC61-F1
#
_cell.length_a   1.000
_cell.length_b   1.000
_cell.length_c   1.000
_cell.angle_alpha   90.00
_cell.angle_beta   90.00
_cell.angle_gamma   90.00
#
_symmetry.space_group_name_H-M   'P 1'
#
loop_
_entity.id
_entity.type
_entity.pdbx_description
1 polymer ?
#
loop_
_entity_poly.entity_id
_entity_poly.type
_entity_poly.pdbx_seq_one_letter_code
_entity_poly.pdbx_strand_id
1 'polypeptide(L)'
;PFYYPPDDVAVQPMRFFVAELVRETVFEQYEQEVPYSTVVRVEEYRERETPLYIRATVYVERESQKGIIIGKGGAAIKELGRRSREKVEAFVGAQVY
;
A
#
# COMPACT_ATOMS: atom_id res chain seq x y z
N PRO A 1 0.73 -33.66 5.54
CA PRO A 1 -0.28 -32.98 4.68
C PRO A 1 0.25 -31.62 4.24
N PHE A 2 0.26 -31.33 2.93
CA PHE A 2 0.58 -29.98 2.45
C PHE A 2 -0.54 -29.04 2.90
N TYR A 3 -0.20 -27.99 3.65
CA TYR A 3 -1.15 -27.05 4.26
C TYR A 3 -1.57 -25.91 3.32
N TYR A 4 -1.00 -25.82 2.11
CA TYR A 4 -1.33 -24.79 1.12
C TYR A 4 -1.43 -25.39 -0.31
N PRO A 5 -2.37 -24.91 -1.15
CA PRO A 5 -2.52 -25.37 -2.53
C PRO A 5 -1.32 -24.99 -3.42
N PRO A 6 -0.99 -25.79 -4.45
CA PRO A 6 0.15 -25.55 -5.34
C PRO A 6 0.02 -24.30 -6.25
N ASP A 7 -1.15 -23.63 -6.24
CA ASP A 7 -1.40 -22.39 -6.98
C ASP A 7 -0.87 -21.14 -6.25
N ASP A 8 -0.33 -21.27 -5.02
CA ASP A 8 0.29 -20.16 -4.28
C ASP A 8 1.67 -19.83 -4.90
N VAL A 9 1.64 -19.21 -6.08
CA VAL A 9 2.81 -18.64 -6.74
C VAL A 9 3.24 -17.41 -5.92
N ALA A 10 4.23 -17.61 -5.06
CA ALA A 10 5.03 -16.59 -4.37
C ALA A 10 4.25 -15.36 -3.88
N VAL A 11 3.56 -15.50 -2.75
CA VAL A 11 2.82 -14.38 -2.12
C VAL A 11 3.75 -13.21 -1.71
N GLN A 12 5.06 -13.42 -1.59
CA GLN A 12 5.99 -12.49 -0.96
C GLN A 12 6.72 -11.45 -1.85
N PRO A 13 6.97 -11.62 -3.16
CA PRO A 13 7.62 -10.56 -3.96
C PRO A 13 6.68 -9.41 -4.33
N MET A 14 5.50 -9.69 -4.90
CA MET A 14 4.59 -8.63 -5.40
C MET A 14 4.07 -7.74 -4.28
N ARG A 15 3.63 -8.36 -3.17
CA ARG A 15 3.16 -7.62 -1.99
C ARG A 15 4.23 -6.72 -1.39
N PHE A 16 5.49 -7.17 -1.40
CA PHE A 16 6.62 -6.36 -0.95
C PHE A 16 6.80 -5.13 -1.83
N PHE A 17 6.88 -5.28 -3.15
CA PHE A 17 7.04 -4.14 -4.05
C PHE A 17 5.86 -3.17 -3.97
N VAL A 18 4.63 -3.67 -3.87
CA VAL A 18 3.46 -2.81 -3.67
C VAL A 18 3.55 -2.03 -2.35
N ALA A 19 3.93 -2.69 -1.26
CA ALA A 19 4.13 -2.00 0.03
C ALA A 19 5.23 -0.93 -0.08
N GLU A 20 6.33 -1.23 -0.76
CA GLU A 20 7.45 -0.31 -0.95
C GLU A 20 7.09 0.88 -1.85
N LEU A 21 6.26 0.70 -2.89
CA LEU A 21 5.77 1.81 -3.73
C LEU A 21 4.83 2.74 -2.95
N VAL A 22 3.97 2.19 -2.09
CA VAL A 22 3.15 3.00 -1.18
C VAL A 22 4.06 3.73 -0.19
N ARG A 23 5.08 3.04 0.38
CA ARG A 23 6.05 3.64 1.29
C ARG A 23 6.82 4.77 0.61
N GLU A 24 7.29 4.58 -0.61
CA GLU A 24 7.93 5.63 -1.42
C GLU A 24 7.02 6.85 -1.60
N THR A 25 5.73 6.62 -1.86
CA THR A 25 4.74 7.71 -1.96
C THR A 25 4.56 8.45 -0.63
N VAL A 26 4.63 7.75 0.50
CA VAL A 26 4.68 8.40 1.83
C VAL A 26 5.94 9.28 1.95
N PHE A 27 7.10 8.79 1.54
CA PHE A 27 8.35 9.57 1.56
C PHE A 27 8.31 10.82 0.67
N GLU A 28 7.58 10.77 -0.45
CA GLU A 28 7.43 11.92 -1.35
C GLU A 28 6.41 12.96 -0.85
N GLN A 29 5.40 12.52 -0.11
CA GLN A 29 4.28 13.39 0.28
C GLN A 29 4.43 14.00 1.67
N TYR A 30 5.18 13.36 2.56
CA TYR A 30 5.33 13.80 3.95
C TYR A 30 6.80 14.08 4.27
N GLU A 31 7.01 14.97 5.24
CA GLU A 31 8.33 15.38 5.71
C GLU A 31 8.53 15.01 7.19
N GLN A 32 9.67 15.38 7.76
CA GLN A 32 10.00 15.24 9.18
C GLN A 32 9.95 13.77 9.64
N GLU A 33 9.36 13.45 10.80
CA GLU A 33 9.37 12.10 11.33
C GLU A 33 8.39 11.13 10.64
N VAL A 34 7.38 11.62 9.91
CA VAL A 34 6.29 10.78 9.37
C VAL A 34 6.79 9.68 8.43
N PRO A 35 7.66 9.94 7.44
CA PRO A 35 8.18 8.89 6.56
C PRO A 35 8.92 7.79 7.30
N TYR A 36 9.63 8.13 8.38
CA TYR A 36 10.46 7.20 9.14
C TYR A 36 9.67 6.40 10.19
N SER A 37 8.55 6.93 10.66
CA SER A 37 7.62 6.25 11.59
C SER A 37 6.49 5.48 10.87
N THR A 38 6.59 5.26 9.56
CA THR A 38 5.54 4.60 8.77
C THR A 38 5.95 3.21 8.30
N VAL A 39 5.07 2.22 8.51
CA VAL A 39 5.20 0.87 7.95
C VAL A 39 3.98 0.56 7.09
N VAL A 40 4.20 0.02 5.88
CA VAL A 40 3.10 -0.39 4.99
C VAL A 40 3.06 -1.91 4.89
N ARG A 41 1.86 -2.49 4.97
CA ARG A 41 1.63 -3.92 4.78
C ARG A 41 0.49 -4.17 3.81
N VAL A 42 0.69 -5.06 2.84
CA VAL A 42 -0.38 -5.52 1.95
C VAL A 42 -1.10 -6.72 2.59
N GLU A 43 -2.30 -6.49 3.09
CA GLU A 43 -3.16 -7.50 3.71
C GLU A 43 -3.78 -8.43 2.68
N GLU A 44 -4.25 -7.87 1.57
CA GLU A 44 -4.92 -8.62 0.51
C GLU A 44 -4.34 -8.23 -0.85
N TYR A 45 -4.17 -9.23 -1.69
CA TYR A 45 -3.75 -9.10 -3.08
C TYR A 45 -4.51 -10.18 -3.86
N ARG A 46 -5.55 -9.78 -4.60
CA ARG A 46 -6.48 -10.71 -5.24
C ARG A 46 -6.34 -10.62 -6.76
N GLU A 47 -5.43 -11.43 -7.30
CA GLU A 47 -5.09 -11.45 -8.73
C GLU A 47 -6.24 -11.81 -9.67
N ARG A 48 -7.25 -12.51 -9.15
CA ARG A 48 -8.41 -12.97 -9.95
C ARG A 48 -9.52 -11.92 -10.06
N GLU A 49 -9.41 -10.79 -9.36
CA GLU A 49 -10.36 -9.69 -9.47
C GLU A 49 -9.95 -8.75 -10.62
N THR A 50 -10.93 -8.14 -11.28
CA THR A 50 -10.70 -7.13 -12.31
C THR A 50 -11.58 -5.93 -12.01
N PRO A 51 -11.01 -4.80 -11.56
CA PRO A 51 -9.57 -4.52 -11.41
C PRO A 51 -8.89 -5.37 -10.31
N LEU A 52 -7.56 -5.47 -10.36
CA LEU A 52 -6.74 -6.13 -9.35
C LEU A 52 -7.00 -5.49 -7.98
N TYR A 53 -7.49 -6.27 -7.02
CA TYR A 53 -7.82 -5.74 -5.69
C TYR A 53 -6.63 -5.84 -4.75
N ILE A 54 -6.22 -4.70 -4.17
CA ILE A 54 -5.12 -4.63 -3.21
C ILE A 54 -5.56 -3.85 -1.97
N ARG A 55 -5.53 -4.51 -0.81
CA ARG A 55 -5.72 -3.83 0.48
C ARG A 55 -4.38 -3.65 1.18
N ALA A 56 -3.95 -2.40 1.33
CA ALA A 56 -2.77 -2.03 2.11
C ALA A 56 -3.17 -1.31 3.41
N THR A 57 -2.45 -1.61 4.49
CA THR A 57 -2.54 -0.91 5.78
C THR A 57 -1.29 -0.06 5.98
N VAL A 58 -1.50 1.21 6.32
CA VAL A 58 -0.43 2.13 6.72
C VAL A 58 -0.44 2.23 8.24
N TYR A 59 0.62 1.74 8.87
CA TYR A 59 0.85 1.81 10.30
C TYR A 59 1.72 3.01 10.63
N VAL A 60 1.39 3.68 11.74
CA VAL A 60 2.17 4.77 12.31
C VAL A 60 2.31 4.58 13.81
N GLU A 61 3.33 5.17 14.40
CA GLU A 61 3.65 5.01 15.82
C GLU A 61 2.74 5.84 16.74
N ARG A 62 2.24 6.99 16.26
CA ARG A 62 1.47 7.95 17.07
C ARG A 62 0.18 8.43 16.38
N GLU A 63 -0.85 8.71 17.17
CA GLU A 63 -2.13 9.25 16.67
C GLU A 63 -1.97 10.62 16.00
N SER A 64 -1.00 11.44 16.40
CA SER A 64 -0.71 12.71 15.72
C SER A 64 -0.26 12.50 14.27
N GLN A 65 0.59 11.51 14.03
CA GLN A 65 1.07 11.14 12.68
C GLN A 65 -0.08 10.59 11.84
N LYS A 66 -0.97 9.79 12.44
CA LYS A 66 -2.19 9.30 11.79
C LYS A 66 -3.07 10.47 11.34
N GLY A 67 -3.22 11.50 12.19
CA GLY A 67 -3.93 12.73 11.84
C GLY A 67 -3.33 13.44 10.63
N ILE A 68 -2.00 13.49 10.53
CA ILE A 68 -1.28 14.07 9.39
C ILE A 68 -1.53 13.26 8.10
N ILE A 69 -1.39 11.93 8.17
CA ILE A 69 -1.61 11.04 7.02
C ILE A 69 -3.06 11.11 6.52
N ILE A 70 -4.03 11.13 7.42
CA ILE A 70 -5.44 11.27 7.05
C ILE A 70 -5.69 12.66 6.43
N GLY A 71 -5.16 13.70 7.07
CA GLY A 71 -5.35 15.09 6.67
C GLY A 71 -6.81 15.56 6.84
N LYS A 72 -7.04 16.85 6.57
CA LYS A 72 -8.37 17.46 6.75
C LYS A 72 -9.42 16.76 5.86
N GLY A 73 -10.45 16.19 6.47
CA GLY A 73 -11.54 15.51 5.75
C GLY A 73 -11.09 14.26 4.96
N GLY A 74 -9.92 13.68 5.31
CA GLY A 74 -9.37 12.53 4.58
C GLY A 74 -8.72 12.90 3.23
N ALA A 75 -8.45 14.19 2.97
CA ALA A 75 -7.89 14.62 1.69
C ALA A 75 -6.46 14.10 1.45
N ALA A 76 -5.61 14.07 2.48
CA ALA A 76 -4.21 13.65 2.33
C ALA A 76 -4.09 12.14 2.07
N ILE A 77 -4.87 11.32 2.78
CA ILE A 77 -4.87 9.86 2.58
C ILE A 77 -5.47 9.47 1.22
N LYS A 78 -6.45 10.23 0.72
CA LYS A 78 -6.98 10.04 -0.63
C LYS A 78 -5.93 10.32 -1.70
N GLU A 79 -5.16 11.40 -1.53
CA GLU A 79 -4.08 11.74 -2.45
C GLU A 79 -2.94 10.72 -2.39
N LEU A 80 -2.56 10.28 -1.18
CA LEU A 80 -1.57 9.21 -0.98
C LEU A 80 -2.00 7.94 -1.71
N GLY A 81 -3.26 7.54 -1.55
CA GLY A 81 -3.83 6.36 -2.21
C GLY A 81 -3.87 6.51 -3.73
N ARG A 82 -4.24 7.68 -4.26
CA ARG A 82 -4.27 7.95 -5.71
C ARG A 82 -2.87 7.82 -6.33
N ARG A 83 -1.87 8.50 -5.76
CA ARG A 83 -0.48 8.45 -6.25
C ARG A 83 0.13 7.05 -6.13
N SER A 84 -0.13 6.39 -5.00
CA SER A 84 0.35 5.02 -4.79
C SER A 84 -0.28 4.07 -5.83
N ARG A 85 -1.57 4.20 -6.11
CA ARG A 85 -2.27 3.41 -7.13
C ARG A 85 -1.64 3.61 -8.50
N GLU A 86 -1.39 4.84 -8.93
CA GLU A 86 -0.77 5.12 -10.23
C GLU A 86 0.61 4.44 -10.39
N LYS A 87 1.44 4.48 -9.34
CA LYS A 87 2.73 3.77 -9.31
C LYS A 87 2.55 2.26 -9.35
N VAL A 88 1.61 1.73 -8.58
CA VAL A 88 1.35 0.29 -8.54
C VAL A 88 0.77 -0.22 -9.86
N GLU A 89 -0.17 0.49 -10.48
CA GLU A 89 -0.73 0.16 -11.80
C GLU A 89 0.37 0.12 -12.87
N ALA A 90 1.29 1.09 -12.85
CA ALA A 90 2.45 1.11 -13.74
C ALA A 90 3.39 -0.09 -13.51
N PHE A 91 3.58 -0.49 -12.25
CA PHE A 91 4.42 -1.63 -11.89
C PHE A 91 3.79 -2.98 -12.26
N VAL A 92 2.50 -3.17 -11.98
CA VAL A 92 1.79 -4.44 -12.22
C VAL A 92 1.21 -4.58 -13.63
N GLY A 93 1.11 -3.47 -14.38
CA GLY A 93 0.58 -3.45 -15.74
C GLY A 93 -0.93 -3.69 -15.85
N ALA A 94 -1.69 -3.46 -14.78
CA ALA A 94 -3.14 -3.65 -14.73
C ALA A 94 -3.80 -2.58 -13.87
N GLN A 95 -5.10 -2.36 -14.07
CA GLN A 95 -5.89 -1.47 -13.20
C GLN A 95 -6.00 -2.04 -11.79
N VAL A 96 -5.93 -1.18 -10.79
CA VAL A 96 -5.91 -1.53 -9.37
C VAL A 96 -7.01 -0.82 -8.61
N TYR A 97 -7.68 -1.55 -7.72
CA TYR A 97 -8.61 -0.96 -6.75
C TYR A 97 -7.97 -0.82 -5.38
#